data_AF-A0AAN7ACG1-F1
#
_entry.id   AF-A0AAN7ACG1-F1
#
_cell.length_a   1.000
_cell.length_b   1.000
_cell.length_c   1.000
_cell.angle_alpha   90.00
_cell.angle_beta   90.00
_cell.angle_gamma   90.00
#
_symmetry.space_group_name_H-M   'P 1'
#
loop_
_entity.id
_entity.type
_entity.pdbx_description
1 polymer ?
#
loop_
_entity_poly.entity_id
_entity_poly.type
_entity_poly.pdbx_seq_one_letter_code
_entity_poly.pdbx_strand_id
1 'polypeptide(L)' 'MRLLERDDTGGVRLTEDLPNNKIPPYAILSHTWGKGEVLFRDLMDGTGKNKAGYAKIRFCGD' A
#
# COMPACT_ATOMS: atom_id res chain seq x y z
N MET A 1 12.86 -5.24 -0.74
CA MET A 1 11.88 -4.12 -0.85
C MET A 1 10.49 -4.69 -0.81
N ARG A 2 9.56 -4.11 -0.05
CA ARG A 2 8.15 -4.54 -0.04
C ARG A 2 7.29 -3.49 -0.74
N LEU A 3 6.47 -3.92 -1.68
CA LEU A 3 5.51 -3.10 -2.40
C LEU A 3 4.08 -3.45 -1.97
N LEU A 4 3.13 -2.62 -2.35
CA LEU A 4 1.71 -2.93 -2.27
C LEU A 4 1.23 -3.49 -3.62
N GLU A 5 0.56 -4.63 -3.56
CA GLU A 5 -0.11 -5.27 -4.70
C GLU A 5 -1.62 -5.14 -4.54
N ARG A 6 -2.32 -4.76 -5.62
CA ARG A 6 -3.78 -4.78 -5.70
C ARG A 6 -4.22 -6.09 -6.35
N ASP A 7 -5.21 -6.75 -5.77
CA ASP A 7 -5.82 -7.94 -6.34
C ASP A 7 -7.09 -7.63 -7.15
N ASP A 8 -7.62 -8.64 -7.84
CA ASP A 8 -8.78 -8.51 -8.72
C ASP A 8 -10.06 -8.06 -7.99
N THR A 9 -10.11 -8.16 -6.66
CA THR A 9 -11.23 -7.69 -5.84
C THR A 9 -11.05 -6.25 -5.37
N GLY A 10 -9.94 -5.61 -5.75
CA GLY A 10 -9.53 -4.30 -5.25
C GLY A 10 -8.95 -4.34 -3.84
N GLY A 11 -8.68 -5.53 -3.30
CA GLY A 11 -7.93 -5.73 -2.06
C GLY A 11 -6.47 -5.34 -2.25
N VAL A 12 -5.83 -4.90 -1.17
CA VAL A 12 -4.42 -4.52 -1.19
C VAL A 12 -3.65 -5.36 -0.18
N ARG A 13 -2.51 -5.92 -0.61
CA ARG A 13 -1.63 -6.76 0.20
C ARG A 13 -0.17 -6.34 0.03
N LEU A 14 0.67 -6.67 1.01
CA LEU A 14 2.11 -6.50 0.89
C LEU A 14 2.70 -7.64 0.07
N THR A 15 3.65 -7.33 -0.82
CA THR A 15 4.49 -8.34 -1.45
C THR A 15 5.43 -8.96 -0.40
N GLU A 16 6.04 -10.09 -0.77
CA GLU A 16 7.25 -10.55 -0.09
C GLU A 16 8.38 -9.51 -0.21
N ASP A 17 9.48 -9.71 0.53
CA ASP A 17 10.64 -8.86 0.37
C ASP A 17 11.34 -9.14 -0.97
N LEU A 18 11.18 -8.22 -1.91
CA LEU A 18 11.70 -8.31 -3.26
C LEU A 18 13.20 -7.94 -3.29
N PRO A 19 14.08 -8.80 -3.84
CA PRO A 19 15.46 -8.44 -4.13
C PRO A 19 15.52 -7.44 -5.29
N ASN A 20 16.59 -6.65 -5.37
CA ASN A 20 16.72 -5.54 -6.35
C ASN A 20 16.45 -5.93 -7.81
N ASN A 21 16.80 -7.15 -8.21
CA ASN A 21 16.60 -7.65 -9.57
C ASN A 21 15.17 -8.14 -9.87
N LYS A 22 14.27 -8.12 -8.88
CA LYS A 22 12.86 -8.55 -9.00
C LYS A 22 11.86 -7.44 -8.67
N ILE A 23 12.33 -6.20 -8.52
CA ILE A 23 11.45 -5.05 -8.26
C ILE A 23 10.78 -4.66 -9.59
N PRO A 24 9.44 -4.78 -9.73
CA PRO A 24 8.75 -4.32 -10.94
C PRO A 24 8.76 -2.79 -11.01
N PRO A 25 8.46 -2.19 -12.18
CA PRO A 25 8.23 -0.75 -12.26
C PRO A 25 7.19 -0.29 -11.23
N TYR A 26 7.51 0.74 -10.46
CA TYR A 26 6.63 1.28 -9.43
C TYR A 26 6.69 2.81 -9.45
N ALA A 27 5.61 3.45 -8.99
CA ALA A 27 5.55 4.88 -8.77
C ALA A 27 5.27 5.16 -7.31
N ILE A 28 5.92 6.17 -6.74
CA ILE A 28 5.60 6.70 -5.42
C ILE A 28 4.86 8.01 -5.64
N LEU A 29 3.59 8.05 -5.26
CA LEU A 29 2.84 9.30 -5.23
C LEU A 29 3.20 10.04 -3.92
N SER A 30 3.90 11.16 -4.07
CA SER A 30 4.21 12.06 -2.96
C SER A 30 2.94 12.79 -2.52
N HIS A 31 2.19 12.18 -1.62
CA HIS A 31 1.07 12.83 -0.93
C HIS A 31 1.55 13.46 0.37
N THR A 32 0.85 14.50 0.80
CA THR A 32 1.02 15.06 2.13
C THR A 32 0.48 14.09 3.19
N TRP A 33 1.22 13.97 4.29
CA TRP A 33 0.81 13.18 5.45
C TRP A 33 -0.47 13.78 6.05
N GLY A 34 -1.45 12.92 6.30
CA GLY A 34 -2.74 13.33 6.86
C GLY A 34 -3.07 12.61 8.17
N LYS A 35 -4.16 13.03 8.79
CA LYS A 35 -4.73 12.30 9.92
C LYS A 35 -5.20 10.93 9.44
N GLY A 36 -4.82 9.88 10.16
CA GLY A 36 -5.18 8.51 9.81
C GLY A 36 -4.37 7.96 8.62
N GLU A 37 -3.12 8.38 8.47
CA GLU A 37 -2.19 7.72 7.53
C GLU A 37 -2.06 6.23 7.86
N VAL A 38 -1.98 5.41 6.81
CA VAL A 38 -1.79 3.97 6.93
C VAL A 38 -0.31 3.70 7.09
N LEU A 39 0.06 3.12 8.22
CA LEU A 39 1.42 2.70 8.51
C LEU A 39 1.63 1.26 8.02
N PHE A 40 2.90 0.90 7.85
CA PHE A 40 3.29 -0.46 7.54
C PHE A 40 2.71 -1.49 8.53
N ARG A 41 2.66 -1.15 9.82
CA ARG A 41 2.09 -2.04 10.85
C ARG A 41 0.58 -2.25 10.69
N ASP A 42 -0.16 -1.23 10.25
CA ASP A 42 -1.60 -1.38 10.00
C ASP A 42 -1.89 -2.30 8.82
N LEU A 43 -0.96 -2.39 7.85
CA LEU A 43 -1.04 -3.35 6.75
C LEU A 43 -0.73 -4.77 7.22
N MET A 44 0.28 -4.93 8.07
CA MET A 44 0.64 -6.23 8.68
C MET A 44 -0.49 -6.77 9.58
N ASP A 45 -1.10 -5.91 10.38
CA ASP A 45 -2.16 -6.27 11.32
C ASP A 45 -3.56 -6.28 10.66
N GLY A 46 -3.67 -5.91 9.37
CA GLY A 46 -4.92 -5.84 8.61
C GLY A 46 -5.88 -4.72 9.05
N THR A 47 -5.47 -3.83 9.96
CA THR A 47 -6.27 -2.74 10.53
C THR A 47 -6.30 -1.49 9.66
N GLY A 48 -5.43 -1.41 8.63
CA GLY A 48 -5.30 -0.24 7.75
C GLY A 48 -6.57 0.14 7.01
N LYS A 49 -7.45 -0.83 6.72
CA LYS A 49 -8.75 -0.60 6.03
C LYS A 49 -9.68 0.36 6.76
N ASN A 50 -9.54 0.47 8.08
CA ASN A 50 -10.37 1.33 8.93
C ASN A 50 -9.83 2.77 9.03
N LYS A 51 -8.67 3.06 8.43
CA LYS A 51 -8.04 4.38 8.50
C LYS A 51 -8.46 5.26 7.33
N ALA A 52 -8.65 6.56 7.62
CA ALA A 52 -9.02 7.54 6.60
C ALA A 52 -8.02 7.61 5.43
N GLY A 53 -6.72 7.42 5.70
CA GLY A 53 -5.68 7.40 4.68
C GLY A 53 -5.76 6.21 3.72
N TYR A 54 -6.54 5.16 4.03
CA TYR A 54 -6.69 3.99 3.15
C TYR A 54 -7.34 4.33 1.81
N ALA A 55 -8.16 5.39 1.76
CA ALA A 55 -8.73 5.91 0.53
C ALA A 55 -7.64 6.31 -0.49
N LYS A 56 -6.51 6.85 -0.02
CA LYS A 56 -5.37 7.20 -0.88
C LYS A 56 -4.78 5.96 -1.55
N ILE A 57 -4.62 4.87 -0.79
CA ILE A 57 -4.08 3.60 -1.30
C ILE A 57 -5.00 3.03 -2.39
N ARG A 58 -6.33 3.04 -2.18
CA ARG A 58 -7.27 2.56 -3.19
C ARG A 58 -7.24 3.41 -4.47
N PHE A 59 -7.18 4.72 -4.31
CA PHE A 59 -7.11 5.65 -5.44
C PHE A 59 -5.90 5.39 -6.35
N CYS A 60 -4.76 4.99 -5.80
CA CYS A 60 -3.56 4.70 -6.58
C CYS A 60 -3.70 3.50 -7.54
N GLY A 61 -4.70 2.65 -7.36
CA GLY A 61 -4.86 1.42 -8.14
C GLY A 61 -6.03 1.44 -9.13
N ASP A 62 -6.90 2.45 -9.08
CA ASP A 62 -7.98 2.69 -10.07
C ASP A 62 -7.44 3.43 -11.30
#